data_AF-A0A9X1SF53-F1
#
_entry.id   AF-A0A9X1SF53-F1
#
_cell.length_a   1.000
_cell.length_b   1.000
_cell.length_c   1.000
_cell.angle_alpha   90.00
_cell.angle_beta   90.00
_cell.angle_gamma   90.00
#
_symmetry.space_group_name_H-M   'P 1'
#
loop_
_entity.id
_entity.type
_entity.pdbx_description
1 polymer ?
#
loop_
_entity_poly.entity_id
_entity_poly.type
_entity_poly.pdbx_seq_one_letter_code
_entity_poly.pdbx_strand_id
1 'polypeptide(L)'
;MLARFTRPIAAACGVGLLLLTLASPSFAAASSGVSEILEGGWAIGPDSLEKARKARASFIGSADDRESLDTAFGLVLIKHHKYEEATTLFESVATSHPDNQVAWRALIWLYVLQKKSESALLKIDAMSDTIRPTEADDAIEVETQATARFLGRIFAYLDGPASGEVSKGVGKLVRGKIDKLMVGARAVEFKNNYDEVTLEFENLTTEGDQARDQAVEDQKMAKEQEKQDLANLRERLEVDQLEAQERLDGLRSEYEKEMQAFNQMEAPLNDAISRLEVQLSVVRREILNVTDDLNRMQSEFDQTKDPRRKENLRRDMARAEILLGQYQRDNQIILAEGNRLTQRRDAVRASRAESNRRFETDIKETQDVKANLARREKRTDLEEKRVNRPAKGNTPQVRVMGAKATSLRTYADFPLELERHKLLTAGP
;
A
#
# COMPACT_ATOMS: atom_id res chain seq x y z
N MET A 1 -34.79 19.47 30.72
CA MET A 1 -35.02 20.52 31.74
C MET A 1 -34.77 21.85 31.04
N LEU A 2 -35.76 22.60 30.55
CA LEU A 2 -36.67 23.50 31.29
C LEU A 2 -35.90 24.27 32.40
N ALA A 3 -35.84 25.59 32.51
CA ALA A 3 -36.57 26.68 31.88
C ALA A 3 -35.95 28.06 32.30
N ARG A 4 -36.38 29.12 31.60
CA ARG A 4 -36.67 30.50 32.09
C ARG A 4 -35.54 31.35 32.70
N PHE A 5 -35.26 32.48 32.04
CA PHE A 5 -35.21 33.78 32.72
C PHE A 5 -35.95 34.85 31.91
N THR A 6 -37.00 35.38 32.53
CA THR A 6 -37.73 36.59 32.16
C THR A 6 -37.16 37.77 32.94
N ARG A 7 -37.04 38.95 32.31
CA ARG A 7 -37.46 40.22 32.93
C ARG A 7 -37.64 41.35 31.89
N PRO A 8 -38.62 42.25 32.10
CA PRO A 8 -38.97 43.33 31.18
C PRO A 8 -38.35 44.67 31.62
N ILE A 9 -38.11 45.58 30.67
CA ILE A 9 -38.00 47.01 30.95
C ILE A 9 -38.79 47.76 29.88
N ALA A 10 -39.82 48.47 30.34
CA ALA A 10 -40.49 49.51 29.60
C ALA A 10 -39.81 50.85 29.91
N ALA A 11 -39.57 51.66 28.88
CA ALA A 11 -39.40 53.10 29.04
C ALA A 11 -39.81 53.77 27.71
N ALA A 12 -40.89 54.53 27.79
CA ALA A 12 -41.36 55.43 26.75
C ALA A 12 -40.43 56.65 26.65
N CYS A 13 -40.21 57.14 25.43
CA CYS A 13 -39.98 58.56 25.16
C CYS A 13 -40.27 58.81 23.67
N GLY A 14 -41.32 59.57 23.41
CA GLY A 14 -41.62 60.10 22.10
C GLY A 14 -40.71 61.28 21.79
N VAL A 15 -40.25 61.35 20.55
CA VAL A 15 -39.87 62.59 19.86
C VAL A 15 -40.28 62.39 18.40
N GLY A 16 -41.25 63.16 17.95
CA GLY A 16 -41.53 63.28 16.54
C GLY A 16 -40.46 64.15 15.88
N LEU A 17 -40.01 63.77 14.68
CA LEU A 17 -39.51 64.70 13.68
C LEU A 17 -39.29 63.99 12.34
N LEU A 18 -39.79 64.61 11.28
CA LEU A 18 -39.33 64.51 9.89
C LEU A 18 -39.37 63.13 9.22
N LEU A 19 -40.50 62.86 8.57
CA LEU A 19 -40.55 62.12 7.30
C LEU A 19 -39.80 62.91 6.22
N LEU A 20 -38.46 62.82 6.25
CA LEU A 20 -37.65 62.98 5.05
C LEU A 20 -37.76 61.65 4.30
N THR A 21 -38.51 61.68 3.20
CA THR A 21 -38.39 60.69 2.13
C THR A 21 -36.96 60.73 1.61
N LEU A 22 -36.07 60.01 2.28
CA LEU A 22 -34.84 59.54 1.68
C LEU A 22 -35.30 58.68 0.50
N ALA A 23 -35.19 59.26 -0.70
CA ALA A 23 -35.16 58.49 -1.92
C ALA A 23 -34.11 57.41 -1.68
N SER A 24 -34.56 56.17 -1.47
CA SER A 24 -33.68 55.02 -1.60
C SER A 24 -33.04 55.19 -2.97
N PRO A 25 -31.69 55.19 -3.09
CA PRO A 25 -31.09 55.11 -4.41
C PRO A 25 -31.73 53.90 -5.06
N SER A 26 -32.44 54.11 -6.18
CA SER A 26 -32.97 52.98 -6.93
C SER A 26 -31.73 52.23 -7.40
N PHE A 27 -31.44 51.11 -6.76
CA PHE A 27 -30.47 50.15 -7.26
C PHE A 27 -31.01 49.69 -8.61
N ALA A 28 -30.54 50.34 -9.67
CA ALA A 28 -30.87 49.97 -11.04
C ALA A 28 -30.25 48.60 -11.31
N ALA A 29 -31.08 47.66 -11.77
CA ALA A 29 -30.65 46.29 -12.02
C ALA A 29 -29.60 46.26 -13.14
N ALA A 30 -28.61 45.36 -13.02
CA ALA A 30 -27.65 45.05 -14.08
C ALA A 30 -28.34 44.82 -15.43
N SER A 31 -27.64 45.08 -16.54
CA SER A 31 -28.16 44.78 -17.88
C SER A 31 -28.59 43.30 -17.94
N SER A 32 -29.73 43.01 -18.56
CA SER A 32 -30.38 41.69 -18.48
C SER A 32 -29.45 40.54 -18.90
N GLY A 33 -28.49 40.80 -19.79
CA GLY A 33 -27.50 39.83 -20.24
C GLY A 33 -26.45 39.44 -19.19
N VAL A 34 -26.01 40.37 -18.33
CA VAL A 34 -25.02 40.09 -17.27
C VAL A 34 -25.63 39.18 -16.20
N SER A 35 -26.85 39.48 -15.76
CA SER A 35 -27.61 38.63 -14.82
C SER A 35 -27.88 37.26 -15.43
N GLU A 36 -28.29 37.16 -16.70
CA GLU A 36 -28.54 35.88 -17.36
C GLU A 36 -27.28 34.99 -17.39
N ILE A 37 -26.10 35.55 -17.67
CA ILE A 37 -24.82 34.83 -17.66
C ILE A 37 -24.43 34.41 -16.24
N LEU A 38 -24.51 35.31 -15.25
CA LEU A 38 -24.05 35.06 -13.88
C LEU A 38 -25.04 34.25 -13.04
N GLU A 39 -26.30 34.15 -13.43
CA GLU A 39 -27.29 33.31 -12.76
C GLU A 39 -27.41 31.96 -13.47
N GLY A 40 -27.48 31.96 -14.80
CA GLY A 40 -27.56 30.74 -15.60
C GLY A 40 -26.26 29.96 -15.68
N GLY A 41 -25.12 30.66 -15.67
CA GLY A 41 -23.78 30.09 -15.87
C GLY A 41 -23.03 29.65 -14.61
N TRP A 42 -23.45 30.12 -13.44
CA TRP A 42 -22.61 30.06 -12.24
C TRP A 42 -22.59 28.72 -11.52
N ALA A 43 -23.60 27.87 -11.72
CA ALA A 43 -23.55 26.50 -11.22
C ALA A 43 -22.41 25.73 -11.93
N ILE A 44 -21.71 24.83 -11.24
CA ILE A 44 -20.68 23.99 -11.86
C ILE A 44 -21.38 22.86 -12.62
N GLY A 45 -21.13 22.73 -13.93
CA GLY A 45 -21.80 21.75 -14.81
C GLY A 45 -21.75 22.13 -16.30
N PRO A 46 -21.89 21.15 -17.21
CA PRO A 46 -21.86 21.42 -18.65
C PRO A 46 -23.03 22.30 -19.12
N ASP A 47 -24.23 22.07 -18.56
CA ASP A 47 -25.45 22.77 -18.96
C ASP A 47 -25.42 24.26 -18.60
N SER A 48 -24.85 24.61 -17.44
CA SER A 48 -24.72 26.01 -17.01
C SER A 48 -23.71 26.77 -17.87
N LEU A 49 -22.55 26.17 -18.17
CA LEU A 49 -21.60 26.79 -19.09
C LEU A 49 -22.21 27.03 -20.48
N GLU A 50 -23.01 26.07 -20.97
CA GLU A 50 -23.70 26.21 -22.26
C GLU A 50 -24.78 27.30 -22.22
N LYS A 51 -25.51 27.44 -21.10
CA LYS A 51 -26.44 28.57 -20.88
C LYS A 51 -25.70 29.91 -20.95
N ALA A 52 -24.56 30.04 -20.27
CA ALA A 52 -23.75 31.25 -20.31
C ALA A 52 -23.25 31.57 -21.73
N ARG A 53 -22.81 30.55 -22.50
CA ARG A 53 -22.39 30.72 -23.90
C ARG A 53 -23.53 31.20 -24.79
N LYS A 54 -24.72 30.61 -24.64
CA LYS A 54 -25.93 31.01 -25.37
C LYS A 54 -26.32 32.45 -25.03
N ALA A 55 -26.38 32.80 -23.75
CA ALA A 55 -26.70 34.15 -23.29
C ALA A 55 -25.71 35.19 -23.85
N ARG A 56 -24.40 34.88 -23.86
CA ARG A 56 -23.37 35.74 -24.48
C ARG A 56 -23.53 35.89 -26.00
N ALA A 57 -23.93 34.82 -26.69
CA ALA A 57 -24.11 34.81 -28.14
C ALA A 57 -25.40 35.54 -28.58
N SER A 58 -26.46 35.48 -27.76
CA SER A 58 -27.74 36.17 -28.02
C SER A 58 -27.74 37.63 -27.60
N PHE A 59 -26.68 38.13 -26.97
CA PHE A 59 -26.61 39.51 -26.50
C PHE A 59 -26.49 40.52 -27.64
N ILE A 60 -27.46 41.43 -27.74
CA ILE A 60 -27.50 42.56 -28.67
C ILE A 60 -27.61 43.84 -27.82
N GLY A 61 -26.48 44.40 -27.40
CA GLY A 61 -26.42 45.61 -26.56
C GLY A 61 -25.29 46.55 -26.93
N SER A 62 -25.07 47.58 -26.12
CA SER A 62 -24.04 48.61 -26.35
C SER A 62 -22.62 48.05 -26.16
N ALA A 63 -21.60 48.81 -26.58
CA ALA A 63 -20.21 48.43 -26.39
C ALA A 63 -19.82 48.37 -24.89
N ASP A 64 -20.33 49.29 -24.07
CA ASP A 64 -20.04 49.33 -22.63
C ASP A 64 -20.73 48.16 -21.90
N ASP A 65 -21.95 47.80 -22.31
CA ASP A 65 -22.59 46.59 -21.79
C ASP A 65 -21.83 45.32 -22.20
N ARG A 66 -21.17 45.34 -23.36
CA ARG A 66 -20.41 44.20 -23.88
C ARG A 66 -19.18 43.91 -23.02
N GLU A 67 -18.54 44.94 -22.49
CA GLU A 67 -17.41 44.81 -21.55
C GLU A 67 -17.83 44.09 -20.26
N SER A 68 -18.90 44.57 -19.62
CA SER A 68 -19.44 43.98 -18.39
C SER A 68 -19.89 42.54 -18.62
N LEU A 69 -20.50 42.27 -19.78
CA LEU A 69 -20.93 40.95 -20.21
C LEU A 69 -19.75 39.98 -20.45
N ASP A 70 -18.68 40.43 -21.12
CA ASP A 70 -17.50 39.62 -21.37
C ASP A 70 -16.71 39.38 -20.08
N THR A 71 -16.65 40.36 -19.18
CA THR A 71 -16.09 40.20 -17.82
C THR A 71 -16.87 39.14 -17.04
N ALA A 72 -18.20 39.23 -17.01
CA ALA A 72 -19.08 38.25 -16.36
C ALA A 72 -18.88 36.84 -16.92
N PHE A 73 -18.81 36.70 -18.25
CA PHE A 73 -18.56 35.42 -18.89
C PHE A 73 -17.16 34.88 -18.55
N GLY A 74 -16.15 35.73 -18.48
CA GLY A 74 -14.80 35.38 -18.03
C GLY A 74 -14.79 34.81 -16.60
N LEU A 75 -15.53 35.40 -15.67
CA LEU A 75 -15.65 34.88 -14.31
C LEU A 75 -16.30 33.48 -14.28
N VAL A 76 -17.32 33.26 -15.10
CA VAL A 76 -17.93 31.93 -15.29
C VAL A 76 -16.89 30.94 -15.80
N LEU A 77 -16.08 31.31 -16.80
CA LEU A 77 -15.01 30.45 -17.32
C LEU A 77 -13.99 30.08 -16.23
N ILE A 78 -13.58 31.03 -15.38
CA ILE A 78 -12.69 30.75 -14.24
C ILE A 78 -13.33 29.73 -13.29
N LYS A 79 -14.62 29.92 -12.96
CA LYS A 79 -15.37 29.02 -12.07
C LYS A 79 -15.49 27.59 -12.61
N HIS A 80 -15.62 27.44 -13.93
CA HIS A 80 -15.63 26.14 -14.63
C HIS A 80 -14.25 25.59 -14.95
N HIS A 81 -13.19 26.20 -14.42
CA HIS A 81 -11.79 25.82 -14.67
C HIS A 81 -11.38 25.88 -16.16
N LYS A 82 -12.05 26.70 -16.98
CA LYS A 82 -11.74 26.93 -18.40
C LYS A 82 -10.70 28.03 -18.55
N TYR A 83 -9.51 27.80 -17.98
CA TYR A 83 -8.50 28.84 -17.83
C TYR A 83 -7.96 29.40 -19.14
N GLU A 84 -7.70 28.57 -20.14
CA GLU A 84 -7.19 29.09 -21.42
C GLU A 84 -8.24 29.93 -22.16
N GLU A 85 -9.50 29.50 -22.18
CA GLU A 85 -10.61 30.30 -22.73
C GLU A 85 -10.74 31.63 -21.97
N ALA A 86 -10.69 31.58 -20.63
CA ALA A 86 -10.75 32.78 -19.79
C ALA A 86 -9.58 33.74 -20.06
N THR A 87 -8.35 33.23 -20.19
CA THR A 87 -7.16 34.04 -20.47
C THR A 87 -7.30 34.78 -21.79
N THR A 88 -7.72 34.08 -22.86
CA THR A 88 -7.92 34.73 -24.17
C THR A 88 -8.99 35.81 -24.14
N LEU A 89 -10.08 35.56 -23.39
CA LEU A 89 -11.17 36.53 -23.24
C LEU A 89 -10.70 37.75 -22.45
N PHE A 90 -10.10 37.57 -21.29
CA PHE A 90 -9.62 38.69 -20.47
C PHE A 90 -8.49 39.47 -21.13
N GLU A 91 -7.66 38.83 -21.97
CA GLU A 91 -6.68 39.53 -22.79
C GLU A 91 -7.35 40.46 -23.81
N SER A 92 -8.43 40.00 -24.45
CA SER A 92 -9.22 40.84 -25.35
C SER A 92 -9.90 42.01 -24.62
N VAL A 93 -10.52 41.75 -23.45
CA VAL A 93 -11.19 42.77 -22.64
C VAL A 93 -10.21 43.80 -22.12
N ALA A 94 -9.07 43.38 -21.56
CA ALA A 94 -8.04 44.29 -21.06
C ALA A 94 -7.40 45.15 -22.16
N THR A 95 -7.39 44.66 -23.41
CA THR A 95 -6.89 45.42 -24.56
C THR A 95 -7.92 46.44 -25.07
N SER A 96 -9.20 46.08 -25.12
CA SER A 96 -10.26 46.97 -25.61
C SER A 96 -10.75 47.97 -24.55
N HIS A 97 -10.68 47.59 -23.27
CA HIS A 97 -11.09 48.40 -22.11
C HIS A 97 -9.95 48.43 -21.07
N PRO A 98 -8.91 49.26 -21.29
CA PRO A 98 -7.74 49.30 -20.40
C PRO A 98 -8.06 49.74 -18.96
N ASP A 99 -9.17 50.45 -18.76
CA ASP A 99 -9.68 50.91 -17.47
C ASP A 99 -10.37 49.81 -16.64
N ASN A 100 -10.71 48.67 -17.25
CA ASN A 100 -11.28 47.53 -16.54
C ASN A 100 -10.24 46.81 -15.67
N GLN A 101 -10.08 47.28 -14.43
CA GLN A 101 -9.13 46.69 -13.50
C GLN A 101 -9.46 45.24 -13.12
N VAL A 102 -10.72 44.83 -13.15
CA VAL A 102 -11.13 43.44 -12.85
C VAL A 102 -10.58 42.49 -13.92
N ALA A 103 -10.68 42.88 -15.19
CA ALA A 103 -10.16 42.11 -16.32
C ALA A 103 -8.63 41.95 -16.22
N TRP A 104 -7.90 43.01 -15.86
CA TRP A 104 -6.46 42.94 -15.62
C TRP A 104 -6.11 42.01 -14.46
N ARG A 105 -6.78 42.15 -13.30
CA ARG A 105 -6.55 41.28 -12.13
C ARG A 105 -6.79 39.81 -12.49
N ALA A 106 -7.90 39.52 -13.17
CA ALA A 106 -8.23 38.16 -13.61
C ALA A 106 -7.18 37.60 -14.58
N LEU A 107 -6.76 38.41 -15.55
CA LEU A 107 -5.74 38.04 -16.53
C LEU A 107 -4.40 37.70 -15.86
N ILE A 108 -3.91 38.59 -14.99
CA ILE A 108 -2.66 38.39 -14.23
C ILE A 108 -2.75 37.13 -13.39
N TRP A 109 -3.85 36.96 -12.65
CA TRP A 109 -4.07 35.77 -11.82
C TRP A 109 -4.04 34.48 -12.63
N LEU A 110 -4.67 34.47 -13.81
CA LEU A 110 -4.67 33.32 -14.72
C LEU A 110 -3.27 32.99 -15.24
N TYR A 111 -2.48 34.00 -15.64
CA TYR A 111 -1.10 33.78 -16.08
C TYR A 111 -0.24 33.19 -14.95
N VAL A 112 -0.36 33.69 -13.72
CA VAL A 112 0.36 33.11 -12.57
C VAL A 112 -0.13 31.70 -12.25
N LEU A 113 -1.45 31.45 -12.27
CA LEU A 113 -2.02 30.12 -12.03
C LEU A 113 -1.54 29.08 -13.06
N GLN A 114 -1.35 29.51 -14.31
CA GLN A 114 -0.81 28.70 -15.40
C GLN A 114 0.72 28.57 -15.38
N LYS A 115 1.40 29.06 -14.34
CA LYS A 115 2.88 29.10 -14.22
C LYS A 115 3.58 29.87 -15.34
N LYS A 116 2.89 30.88 -15.89
CA LYS A 116 3.42 31.81 -16.89
C LYS A 116 3.80 33.13 -16.19
N SER A 117 4.61 33.02 -15.14
CA SER A 117 4.90 34.10 -14.18
C SER A 117 5.60 35.32 -14.80
N GLU A 118 6.49 35.13 -15.78
CA GLU A 118 7.08 36.25 -16.53
C GLU A 118 6.05 36.98 -17.41
N SER A 119 5.13 36.25 -18.03
CA SER A 119 4.03 36.86 -18.80
C SER A 119 3.09 37.65 -17.89
N ALA A 120 2.82 37.15 -16.68
CA ALA A 120 2.06 37.88 -15.68
C ALA A 120 2.71 39.24 -15.33
N LEU A 121 4.04 39.29 -15.18
CA LEU A 121 4.77 40.54 -14.93
C LEU A 121 4.67 41.53 -16.08
N LEU A 122 4.69 41.06 -17.33
CA LEU A 122 4.44 41.92 -18.49
C LEU A 122 3.02 42.49 -18.48
N LYS A 123 2.02 41.70 -18.05
CA LYS A 123 0.64 42.18 -17.90
C LYS A 123 0.50 43.16 -16.72
N ILE A 124 1.24 42.97 -15.62
CA ILE A 124 1.31 43.94 -14.52
C ILE A 124 1.93 45.25 -14.99
N ASP A 125 3.01 45.19 -15.79
CA ASP A 125 3.64 46.39 -16.36
C ASP A 125 2.67 47.15 -17.29
N ALA A 126 1.93 46.45 -18.14
CA ALA A 126 0.90 47.06 -19.00
C ALA A 126 -0.27 47.65 -18.18
N MET A 127 -0.75 46.93 -17.16
CA MET A 127 -1.80 47.42 -16.24
C MET A 127 -1.35 48.68 -15.50
N SER A 128 -0.07 48.79 -15.15
CA SER A 128 0.43 49.95 -14.40
C SER A 128 0.27 51.28 -15.15
N ASP A 129 0.20 51.25 -16.48
CA ASP A 129 -0.05 52.44 -17.30
C ASP A 129 -1.50 52.95 -17.18
N THR A 130 -2.41 52.14 -16.64
CA THR A 130 -3.83 52.49 -16.46
C THR A 130 -4.15 52.98 -15.04
N ILE A 131 -3.19 52.84 -14.10
CA ILE A 131 -3.33 53.30 -12.71
C ILE A 131 -2.97 54.79 -12.62
N ARG A 132 -3.89 55.60 -12.09
CA ARG A 132 -3.67 57.05 -11.90
C ARG A 132 -2.52 57.29 -10.91
N PRO A 133 -1.56 58.18 -11.19
CA PRO A 133 -0.44 58.45 -10.29
C PRO A 133 -0.82 59.04 -8.93
N THR A 134 -1.96 59.73 -8.85
CA THR A 134 -2.44 60.40 -7.63
C THR A 134 -3.70 59.72 -7.10
N GLU A 135 -3.90 59.79 -5.79
CA GLU A 135 -5.13 59.34 -5.14
C GLU A 135 -6.25 60.34 -5.36
N ALA A 136 -7.47 59.84 -5.55
CA ALA A 136 -8.70 60.61 -5.60
C ALA A 136 -9.73 59.96 -4.66
N ASP A 137 -10.75 60.70 -4.22
CA ASP A 137 -11.83 60.14 -3.40
C ASP A 137 -13.04 59.82 -4.29
N ASP A 138 -12.90 58.78 -5.12
CA ASP A 138 -13.93 58.33 -6.06
C ASP A 138 -14.04 56.79 -6.13
N ALA A 139 -15.05 56.29 -6.86
CA ALA A 139 -15.26 54.86 -7.01
C ALA A 139 -14.09 54.13 -7.69
N ILE A 140 -13.35 54.83 -8.56
CA ILE A 140 -12.17 54.29 -9.26
C ILE A 140 -11.03 54.05 -8.25
N GLU A 141 -10.91 54.89 -7.22
CA GLU A 141 -9.95 54.69 -6.14
C GLU A 141 -10.21 53.40 -5.36
N VAL A 142 -11.48 53.08 -5.08
CA VAL A 142 -11.84 51.84 -4.37
C VAL A 142 -11.39 50.60 -5.14
N GLU A 143 -11.57 50.59 -6.46
CA GLU A 143 -11.05 49.53 -7.34
C GLU A 143 -9.51 49.54 -7.38
N THR A 144 -8.90 50.72 -7.42
CA THR A 144 -7.43 50.86 -7.41
C THR A 144 -6.81 50.33 -6.11
N GLN A 145 -7.49 50.52 -4.97
CA GLN A 145 -7.09 49.89 -3.70
C GLN A 145 -7.27 48.37 -3.73
N ALA A 146 -8.35 47.85 -4.32
CA ALA A 146 -8.52 46.40 -4.51
C ALA A 146 -7.41 45.81 -5.40
N THR A 147 -6.99 46.56 -6.43
CA THR A 147 -5.81 46.26 -7.25
C THR A 147 -4.52 46.30 -6.45
N ALA A 148 -4.32 47.30 -5.58
CA ALA A 148 -3.16 47.36 -4.70
C ALA A 148 -3.08 46.13 -3.79
N ARG A 149 -4.20 45.73 -3.14
CA ARG A 149 -4.27 44.50 -2.34
C ARG A 149 -3.87 43.26 -3.16
N PHE A 150 -4.47 43.10 -4.34
CA PHE A 150 -4.21 41.98 -5.24
C PHE A 150 -2.74 41.92 -5.67
N LEU A 151 -2.18 43.03 -6.15
CA LEU A 151 -0.79 43.09 -6.59
C LEU A 151 0.18 42.82 -5.44
N GLY A 152 -0.13 43.28 -4.23
CA GLY A 152 0.66 42.98 -3.02
C GLY A 152 0.79 41.47 -2.82
N ARG A 153 -0.33 40.73 -2.89
CA ARG A 153 -0.35 39.26 -2.78
C ARG A 153 0.41 38.58 -3.94
N ILE A 154 0.21 39.04 -5.17
CA ILE A 154 0.88 38.46 -6.35
C ILE A 154 2.39 38.65 -6.27
N PHE A 155 2.88 39.83 -5.94
CA PHE A 155 4.31 40.04 -5.80
C PHE A 155 4.91 39.22 -4.65
N ALA A 156 4.24 39.13 -3.50
CA ALA A 156 4.73 38.27 -2.42
C ALA A 156 4.78 36.80 -2.83
N TYR A 157 3.80 36.32 -3.59
CA TYR A 157 3.82 34.97 -4.17
C TYR A 157 4.99 34.77 -5.14
N LEU A 158 5.25 35.74 -6.03
CA LEU A 158 6.33 35.68 -7.01
C LEU A 158 7.71 35.84 -6.37
N ASP A 159 7.85 36.59 -5.28
CA ASP A 159 9.12 36.78 -4.55
C ASP A 159 9.41 35.65 -3.55
N GLY A 160 8.39 34.90 -3.12
CA GLY A 160 8.50 33.75 -2.22
C GLY A 160 8.27 32.41 -2.93
N PRO A 161 7.06 31.82 -2.82
CA PRO A 161 6.71 30.50 -3.36
C PRO A 161 7.14 30.23 -4.81
N ALA A 162 7.01 31.23 -5.70
CA ALA A 162 7.29 31.12 -7.13
C ALA A 162 8.56 31.88 -7.56
N SER A 163 9.46 32.21 -6.63
CA SER A 163 10.71 32.94 -6.89
C SER A 163 11.66 32.29 -7.90
N GLY A 164 11.53 30.97 -8.10
CA GLY A 164 12.26 30.24 -9.14
C GLY A 164 11.68 30.38 -10.55
N GLU A 165 10.44 30.86 -10.70
CA GLU A 165 9.75 30.99 -11.99
C GLU A 165 9.97 32.35 -12.67
N VAL A 166 10.61 33.30 -11.98
CA VAL A 166 10.78 34.69 -12.42
C VAL A 166 12.24 35.12 -12.34
N SER A 167 12.71 35.79 -13.38
CA SER A 167 13.99 36.51 -13.32
C SER A 167 13.93 37.68 -12.32
N LYS A 168 14.82 37.66 -11.31
CA LYS A 168 14.94 38.72 -10.28
C LYS A 168 15.06 40.14 -10.88
N GLY A 169 15.68 40.27 -12.06
CA GLY A 169 15.82 41.56 -12.75
C GLY A 169 14.48 42.11 -13.26
N VAL A 170 13.68 41.24 -13.90
CA VAL A 170 12.35 41.61 -14.43
C VAL A 170 11.40 41.92 -13.28
N GLY A 171 11.35 41.06 -12.27
CA GLY A 171 10.51 41.27 -11.07
C GLY A 171 10.80 42.62 -10.40
N LYS A 172 12.08 42.93 -10.15
CA LYS A 172 12.50 44.19 -9.53
C LYS A 172 12.15 45.43 -10.38
N LEU A 173 12.28 45.35 -11.70
CA LEU A 173 11.96 46.45 -12.60
C LEU A 173 10.46 46.79 -12.58
N VAL A 174 9.61 45.77 -12.75
CA VAL A 174 8.14 45.94 -12.73
C VAL A 174 7.68 46.37 -11.33
N ARG A 175 8.22 45.76 -10.26
CA ARG A 175 7.93 46.15 -8.89
C ARG A 175 8.27 47.62 -8.63
N GLY A 176 9.43 48.10 -9.09
CA GLY A 176 9.83 49.49 -8.93
C GLY A 176 8.94 50.51 -9.69
N LYS A 177 8.25 50.08 -10.75
CA LYS A 177 7.22 50.91 -11.43
C LYS A 177 5.94 50.95 -10.60
N ILE A 178 5.47 49.80 -10.12
CA ILE A 178 4.29 49.68 -9.26
C ILE A 178 4.46 50.46 -7.94
N ASP A 179 5.60 50.34 -7.26
CA ASP A 179 5.87 51.02 -5.99
C ASP A 179 5.72 52.56 -6.11
N LYS A 180 6.02 53.15 -7.28
CA LYS A 180 5.84 54.59 -7.52
C LYS A 180 4.36 55.00 -7.63
N LEU A 181 3.49 54.07 -7.97
CA LEU A 181 2.03 54.28 -8.12
C LEU A 181 1.27 53.93 -6.83
N MET A 182 1.88 53.13 -5.95
CA MET A 182 1.36 52.79 -4.64
C MET A 182 1.72 53.89 -3.63
N VAL A 183 0.98 55.00 -3.67
CA VAL A 183 1.07 56.10 -2.69
C VAL A 183 -0.04 55.97 -1.63
N GLY A 184 0.05 56.73 -0.53
CA GLY A 184 -1.02 56.88 0.47
C GLY A 184 -1.65 55.57 0.99
N ALA A 185 -2.97 55.46 0.87
CA ALA A 185 -3.73 54.29 1.27
C ALA A 185 -3.41 53.05 0.40
N ARG A 186 -3.12 53.24 -0.90
CA ARG A 186 -2.73 52.13 -1.80
C ARG A 186 -1.43 51.47 -1.34
N ALA A 187 -0.45 52.27 -0.90
CA ALA A 187 0.81 51.79 -0.36
C ALA A 187 0.61 50.88 0.85
N VAL A 188 -0.29 51.28 1.75
CA VAL A 188 -0.63 50.52 2.96
C VAL A 188 -1.30 49.20 2.59
N GLU A 189 -2.29 49.23 1.70
CA GLU A 189 -3.02 48.03 1.26
C GLU A 189 -2.11 47.02 0.55
N PHE A 190 -1.27 47.52 -0.35
CA PHE A 190 -0.29 46.70 -1.06
C PHE A 190 0.72 46.06 -0.11
N LYS A 191 1.29 46.85 0.81
CA LYS A 191 2.27 46.35 1.79
C LYS A 191 1.65 45.33 2.75
N ASN A 192 0.49 45.62 3.34
CA ASN A 192 -0.16 44.71 4.28
C ASN A 192 -0.41 43.34 3.63
N ASN A 193 -0.94 43.31 2.40
CA ASN A 193 -1.21 42.07 1.68
C ASN A 193 0.07 41.35 1.23
N TYR A 194 1.14 42.09 0.94
CA TYR A 194 2.45 41.51 0.66
C TYR A 194 3.04 40.84 1.91
N ASP A 195 3.00 41.53 3.05
CA ASP A 195 3.52 41.05 4.33
C ASP A 195 2.71 39.84 4.84
N GLU A 196 1.38 39.85 4.67
CA GLU A 196 0.49 38.72 4.99
C GLU A 196 0.89 37.42 4.26
N VAL A 197 1.07 37.50 2.94
CA VAL A 197 1.45 36.33 2.12
C VAL A 197 2.86 35.85 2.45
N THR A 198 3.79 36.78 2.70
CA THR A 198 5.16 36.46 3.12
C THR A 198 5.15 35.69 4.44
N LEU A 199 4.42 36.19 5.44
CA LEU A 199 4.28 35.54 6.74
C LEU A 199 3.60 34.16 6.63
N GLU A 200 2.55 34.04 5.82
CA GLU A 200 1.87 32.76 5.58
C GLU A 200 2.80 31.74 4.91
N PHE A 201 3.63 32.16 3.96
CA PHE A 201 4.62 31.30 3.33
C PHE A 201 5.72 30.85 4.31
N GLU A 202 6.22 31.76 5.15
CA GLU A 202 7.18 31.42 6.21
C GLU A 202 6.59 30.40 7.19
N ASN A 203 5.34 30.59 7.61
CA ASN A 203 4.63 29.67 8.49
C ASN A 203 4.46 28.29 7.85
N LEU A 204 3.96 28.22 6.61
CA LEU A 204 3.76 26.95 5.89
C LEU A 204 5.07 26.20 5.62
N THR A 205 6.16 26.93 5.35
CA THR A 205 7.49 26.35 5.15
C THR A 205 8.02 25.78 6.47
N THR A 206 7.90 26.55 7.56
CA THR A 206 8.30 26.12 8.91
C THR A 206 7.50 24.90 9.37
N GLU A 207 6.18 24.90 9.20
CA GLU A 207 5.33 23.76 9.50
C GLU A 207 5.68 22.54 8.64
N GLY A 208 5.99 22.75 7.35
CA GLY A 208 6.43 21.70 6.44
C GLY A 208 7.75 21.05 6.87
N ASP A 209 8.73 21.86 7.29
CA ASP A 209 10.01 21.39 7.80
C ASP A 209 9.86 20.67 9.13
N GLN A 210 9.06 21.20 10.07
CA GLN A 210 8.74 20.52 11.33
C GLN A 210 8.04 19.18 11.10
N ALA A 211 7.06 19.13 10.20
CA ALA A 211 6.36 17.89 9.85
C ALA A 211 7.31 16.88 9.19
N ARG A 212 8.29 17.34 8.42
CA ARG A 212 9.32 16.50 7.81
C ARG A 212 10.26 15.94 8.86
N ASP A 213 10.74 16.76 9.78
CA ASP A 213 11.64 16.34 10.85
C ASP A 213 10.95 15.36 11.78
N GLN A 214 9.72 15.64 12.19
CA GLN A 214 8.90 14.70 12.97
C GLN A 214 8.71 13.38 12.23
N ALA A 215 8.38 13.42 10.93
CA ALA A 215 8.24 12.22 10.12
C ALA A 215 9.54 11.43 9.99
N VAL A 216 10.70 12.09 9.99
CA VAL A 216 12.02 11.43 10.01
C VAL A 216 12.25 10.77 11.37
N GLU A 217 11.95 11.45 12.47
CA GLU A 217 12.08 10.90 13.83
C GLU A 217 11.16 9.69 14.04
N ASP A 218 9.87 9.81 13.69
CA ASP A 218 8.91 8.71 13.79
C ASP A 218 9.37 7.49 12.97
N GLN A 219 9.88 7.72 11.75
CA GLN A 219 10.46 6.66 10.93
C GLN A 219 11.71 6.03 11.56
N LYS A 220 12.57 6.82 12.23
CA LYS A 220 13.74 6.29 12.93
C LYS A 220 13.32 5.45 14.14
N MET A 221 12.37 5.93 14.94
CA MET A 221 11.84 5.23 16.11
C MET A 221 11.18 3.91 15.72
N ALA A 222 10.32 3.92 14.70
CA ALA A 222 9.68 2.71 14.18
C ALA A 222 10.73 1.70 13.67
N LYS A 223 11.77 2.17 12.97
CA LYS A 223 12.86 1.30 12.50
C LYS A 223 13.69 0.73 13.63
N GLU A 224 13.92 1.48 14.71
CA GLU A 224 14.66 0.98 15.86
C GLU A 224 13.88 -0.12 16.58
N GLN A 225 12.56 0.05 16.75
CA GLN A 225 11.67 -0.99 17.26
C GLN A 225 11.70 -2.23 16.35
N GLU A 226 11.57 -2.04 15.02
CA GLU A 226 11.61 -3.13 14.05
C GLU A 226 12.96 -3.87 14.08
N LYS A 227 14.09 -3.17 14.29
CA LYS A 227 15.41 -3.80 14.49
C LYS A 227 15.45 -4.66 15.75
N GLN A 228 14.91 -4.18 16.85
CA GLN A 228 14.85 -4.95 18.10
C GLN A 228 14.00 -6.21 17.92
N ASP A 229 12.86 -6.08 17.24
CA ASP A 229 11.99 -7.23 16.91
C ASP A 229 12.69 -8.23 16.00
N LEU A 230 13.41 -7.77 14.97
CA LEU A 230 14.20 -8.63 14.08
C LEU A 230 15.36 -9.32 14.81
N ALA A 231 16.01 -8.64 15.77
CA ALA A 231 17.05 -9.22 16.61
C ALA A 231 16.48 -10.33 17.51
N ASN A 232 15.37 -10.06 18.20
CA ASN A 232 14.66 -11.06 19.00
C ASN A 232 14.19 -12.25 18.16
N LEU A 233 13.74 -12.00 16.93
CA LEU A 233 13.33 -13.05 16.00
C LEU A 233 14.52 -13.93 15.59
N ARG A 234 15.70 -13.34 15.35
CA ARG A 234 16.91 -14.10 15.02
C ARG A 234 17.33 -15.03 16.15
N GLU A 235 17.35 -14.53 17.39
CA GLU A 235 17.69 -15.34 18.55
C GLU A 235 16.74 -16.55 18.68
N ARG A 236 15.44 -16.34 18.49
CA ARG A 236 14.45 -17.43 18.46
C ARG A 236 14.70 -18.43 17.32
N LEU A 237 14.98 -17.93 16.11
CA LEU A 237 15.26 -18.81 14.97
C LEU A 237 16.52 -19.65 15.18
N GLU A 238 17.55 -19.08 15.81
CA GLU A 238 18.77 -19.81 16.15
C GLU A 238 18.48 -20.93 17.15
N VAL A 239 17.72 -20.64 18.22
CA VAL A 239 17.28 -21.66 19.20
C VAL A 239 16.46 -22.75 18.51
N ASP A 240 15.44 -22.39 17.72
CA ASP A 240 14.60 -23.35 16.99
C ASP A 240 15.42 -24.24 16.04
N GLN A 241 16.45 -23.68 15.39
CA GLN A 241 17.34 -24.44 14.50
C GLN A 241 18.21 -25.43 15.27
N LEU A 242 18.72 -25.04 16.43
CA LEU A 242 19.48 -25.92 17.32
C LEU A 242 18.59 -27.04 17.84
N GLU A 243 17.39 -26.74 18.34
CA GLU A 243 16.44 -27.76 18.81
C GLU A 243 16.05 -28.75 17.70
N ALA A 244 15.79 -28.26 16.48
CA ALA A 244 15.51 -29.13 15.34
C ALA A 244 16.71 -30.02 14.97
N GLN A 245 17.93 -29.51 15.10
CA GLN A 245 19.15 -30.28 14.86
C GLN A 245 19.36 -31.35 15.93
N GLU A 246 19.21 -31.01 17.22
CA GLU A 246 19.31 -31.96 18.33
C GLU A 246 18.26 -33.06 18.21
N ARG A 247 17.02 -32.72 17.82
CA ARG A 247 15.97 -33.70 17.56
C ARG A 247 16.33 -34.65 16.42
N LEU A 248 16.92 -34.16 15.33
CA LEU A 248 17.38 -35.01 14.22
C LEU A 248 18.46 -35.98 14.67
N ASP A 249 19.43 -35.51 15.46
CA ASP A 249 20.52 -36.33 15.95
C ASP A 249 20.02 -37.37 16.97
N GLY A 250 19.05 -37.00 17.81
CA GLY A 250 18.33 -37.91 18.70
C GLY A 250 17.60 -39.03 17.95
N LEU A 251 16.77 -38.67 16.96
CA LEU A 251 16.04 -39.65 16.13
C LEU A 251 16.98 -40.62 15.41
N ARG A 252 18.12 -40.13 14.90
CA ARG A 252 19.14 -40.98 14.26
C ARG A 252 19.78 -41.95 15.25
N SER A 253 20.13 -41.47 16.44
CA SER A 253 20.70 -42.32 17.50
C SER A 253 19.72 -43.40 17.95
N GLU A 254 18.44 -43.06 18.12
CA GLU A 254 17.39 -44.01 18.48
C GLU A 254 17.17 -45.05 17.39
N TYR A 255 17.09 -44.61 16.12
CA TYR A 255 16.98 -45.49 14.97
C TYR A 255 18.13 -46.50 14.91
N GLU A 256 19.38 -46.05 15.10
CA GLU A 256 20.56 -46.93 15.10
C GLU A 256 20.49 -47.97 16.24
N LYS A 257 20.11 -47.56 17.45
CA LYS A 257 19.95 -48.47 18.59
C LYS A 257 18.87 -49.51 18.33
N GLU A 258 17.73 -49.10 17.76
CA GLU A 258 16.63 -50.00 17.46
C GLU A 258 17.00 -50.99 16.34
N MET A 259 17.72 -50.54 15.30
CA MET A 259 18.25 -51.42 14.26
C MET A 259 19.24 -52.45 14.82
N GLN A 260 20.09 -52.06 15.77
CA GLN A 260 20.98 -53.00 16.47
C GLN A 260 20.18 -54.04 17.26
N ALA A 261 19.11 -53.64 17.95
CA ALA A 261 18.24 -54.56 18.68
C ALA A 261 17.56 -55.57 17.74
N PHE A 262 17.05 -55.13 16.58
CA PHE A 262 16.51 -56.04 15.57
C PHE A 262 17.55 -57.05 15.07
N ASN A 263 18.78 -56.61 14.81
CA ASN A 263 19.86 -57.51 14.40
C ASN A 263 20.18 -58.56 15.47
N GLN A 264 20.17 -58.18 16.76
CA GLN A 264 20.38 -59.11 17.88
C GLN A 264 19.25 -60.14 18.00
N MET A 265 18.01 -59.77 17.69
CA MET A 265 16.87 -60.71 17.66
C MET A 265 16.89 -61.64 16.45
N GLU A 266 17.31 -61.15 15.29
CA GLU A 266 17.29 -61.92 14.03
C GLU A 266 18.43 -62.95 13.94
N ALA A 267 19.62 -62.62 14.46
CA ALA A 267 20.80 -63.48 14.42
C ALA A 267 20.56 -64.91 14.97
N PRO A 268 20.05 -65.12 16.20
CA PRO A 268 19.83 -66.47 16.73
C PRO A 268 18.75 -67.26 15.97
N LEU A 269 17.78 -66.56 15.36
CA LEU A 269 16.75 -67.21 14.53
C LEU A 269 17.35 -67.75 13.23
N ASN A 270 18.22 -66.97 12.57
CA ASN A 270 18.92 -67.40 11.37
C ASN A 270 19.86 -68.58 11.66
N ASP A 271 20.58 -68.55 12.79
CA ASP A 271 21.43 -69.66 13.22
C ASP A 271 20.62 -70.93 13.47
N ALA A 272 19.47 -70.81 14.17
CA ALA A 272 18.61 -71.95 14.48
C ALA A 272 17.98 -72.55 13.21
N ILE A 273 17.50 -71.72 12.29
CA ILE A 273 16.97 -72.17 10.99
C ILE A 273 18.06 -72.92 10.21
N SER A 274 19.27 -72.36 10.11
CA SER A 274 20.38 -72.98 9.40
C SER A 274 20.76 -74.34 10.00
N ARG A 275 20.73 -74.48 11.33
CA ARG A 275 20.96 -75.78 12.01
C ARG A 275 19.87 -76.80 11.68
N LEU A 276 18.60 -76.40 11.67
CA LEU A 276 17.49 -77.28 11.29
C LEU A 276 17.58 -77.72 9.82
N GLU A 277 18.02 -76.84 8.91
CA GLU A 277 18.23 -77.19 7.51
C GLU A 277 19.31 -78.27 7.34
N VAL A 278 20.41 -78.17 8.08
CA VAL A 278 21.46 -79.21 8.12
C VAL A 278 20.90 -80.51 8.66
N GLN A 279 20.18 -80.49 9.80
CA GLN A 279 19.55 -81.69 10.37
C GLN A 279 18.55 -82.33 9.41
N LEU A 280 17.71 -81.52 8.76
CA LEU A 280 16.74 -81.97 7.76
C LEU A 280 17.43 -82.69 6.60
N SER A 281 18.58 -82.18 6.14
CA SER A 281 19.34 -82.81 5.06
C SER A 281 19.86 -84.19 5.42
N VAL A 282 20.26 -84.40 6.69
CA VAL A 282 20.70 -85.69 7.22
C VAL A 282 19.53 -86.65 7.31
N VAL A 283 18.41 -86.24 7.93
CA VAL A 283 17.23 -87.10 8.07
C VAL A 283 16.67 -87.50 6.71
N ARG A 284 16.61 -86.58 5.75
CA ARG A 284 16.18 -86.90 4.37
C ARG A 284 17.08 -87.92 3.68
N ARG A 285 18.38 -87.86 3.93
CA ARG A 285 19.33 -88.86 3.41
C ARG A 285 19.08 -90.24 4.03
N GLU A 286 18.86 -90.31 5.34
CA GLU A 286 18.56 -91.58 6.01
C GLU A 286 17.22 -92.18 5.56
N ILE A 287 16.19 -91.35 5.34
CA ILE A 287 14.92 -91.78 4.75
C ILE A 287 15.16 -92.46 3.39
N LEU A 288 15.98 -91.85 2.53
CA LEU A 288 16.31 -92.41 1.22
C LEU A 288 17.06 -93.75 1.35
N ASN A 289 18.10 -93.81 2.18
CA ASN A 289 18.87 -95.03 2.43
C ASN A 289 17.98 -96.19 2.91
N VAL A 290 17.12 -95.95 3.90
CA VAL A 290 16.22 -96.99 4.44
C VAL A 290 15.16 -97.40 3.41
N THR A 291 14.68 -96.46 2.59
CA THR A 291 13.75 -96.76 1.49
C THR A 291 14.42 -97.65 0.44
N ASP A 292 15.67 -97.38 0.08
CA ASP A 292 16.43 -98.19 -0.86
C ASP A 292 16.71 -99.59 -0.30
N ASP A 293 17.04 -99.70 1.00
CA ASP A 293 17.21 -100.98 1.68
C ASP A 293 15.90 -101.80 1.72
N LEU A 294 14.75 -101.16 1.98
CA LEU A 294 13.44 -101.79 1.93
C LEU A 294 13.11 -102.32 0.54
N ASN A 295 13.35 -101.52 -0.50
CA ASN A 295 13.15 -101.94 -1.89
C ASN A 295 14.05 -103.13 -2.25
N ARG A 296 15.31 -103.13 -1.78
CA ARG A 296 16.24 -104.26 -1.98
C ARG A 296 15.76 -105.53 -1.27
N MET A 297 15.35 -105.44 0.00
CA MET A 297 14.85 -106.58 0.77
C MET A 297 13.55 -107.16 0.21
N GLN A 298 12.63 -106.30 -0.25
CA GLN A 298 11.39 -106.73 -0.92
C GLN A 298 11.71 -107.54 -2.18
N SER A 299 12.62 -107.05 -3.02
CA SER A 299 13.07 -107.75 -4.22
C SER A 299 13.67 -109.12 -3.90
N GLU A 300 14.49 -109.22 -2.84
CA GLU A 300 15.06 -110.50 -2.39
C GLU A 300 13.99 -111.45 -1.83
N PHE A 301 13.00 -110.93 -1.10
CA PHE A 301 11.90 -111.71 -0.54
C PHE A 301 11.05 -112.36 -1.64
N ASP A 302 10.81 -111.62 -2.73
CA ASP A 302 10.03 -112.10 -3.89
C ASP A 302 10.77 -113.19 -4.67
N GLN A 303 12.10 -113.11 -4.74
CA GLN A 303 12.95 -114.07 -5.46
C GLN A 303 13.26 -115.36 -4.66
N THR A 304 13.34 -115.25 -3.34
CA THR A 304 13.75 -116.35 -2.47
C THR A 304 12.67 -117.44 -2.39
N LYS A 305 13.07 -118.72 -2.45
CA LYS A 305 12.15 -119.85 -2.24
C LYS A 305 12.25 -120.48 -0.86
N ASP A 306 13.32 -120.21 -0.10
CA ASP A 306 13.51 -120.73 1.26
C ASP A 306 12.57 -120.04 2.26
N PRO A 307 11.65 -120.80 2.90
CA PRO A 307 10.72 -120.26 3.89
C PRO A 307 11.40 -119.57 5.09
N ARG A 308 12.56 -120.07 5.54
CA ARG A 308 13.28 -119.49 6.69
C ARG A 308 13.87 -118.14 6.34
N ARG A 309 14.49 -118.04 5.15
CA ARG A 309 15.02 -116.78 4.64
C ARG A 309 13.91 -115.76 4.40
N LYS A 310 12.74 -116.17 3.90
CA LYS A 310 11.56 -115.29 3.79
C LYS A 310 11.10 -114.73 5.13
N GLU A 311 11.00 -115.57 6.15
CA GLU A 311 10.60 -115.12 7.49
C GLU A 311 11.61 -114.12 8.08
N ASN A 312 12.93 -114.35 7.89
CA ASN A 312 13.96 -113.41 8.30
C ASN A 312 13.85 -112.07 7.56
N LEU A 313 13.72 -112.10 6.22
CA LEU A 313 13.55 -110.90 5.40
C LEU A 313 12.29 -110.11 5.82
N ARG A 314 11.19 -110.80 6.13
CA ARG A 314 9.97 -110.16 6.63
C ARG A 314 10.20 -109.41 7.95
N ARG A 315 10.98 -109.99 8.87
CA ARG A 315 11.33 -109.33 10.15
C ARG A 315 12.25 -108.14 9.94
N ASP A 316 13.24 -108.26 9.06
CA ASP A 316 14.18 -107.17 8.76
C ASP A 316 13.49 -106.02 8.03
N MET A 317 12.57 -106.32 7.11
CA MET A 317 11.68 -105.32 6.50
C MET A 317 10.83 -104.61 7.55
N ALA A 318 10.18 -105.33 8.47
CA ALA A 318 9.38 -104.72 9.53
C ALA A 318 10.22 -103.78 10.43
N ARG A 319 11.50 -104.12 10.68
CA ARG A 319 12.43 -103.25 11.41
C ARG A 319 12.76 -101.97 10.63
N ALA A 320 13.04 -102.11 9.33
CA ALA A 320 13.33 -100.97 8.46
C ALA A 320 12.09 -100.07 8.27
N GLU A 321 10.88 -100.62 8.20
CA GLU A 321 9.63 -99.84 8.18
C GLU A 321 9.44 -99.02 9.46
N ILE A 322 9.73 -99.58 10.64
CA ILE A 322 9.68 -98.85 11.91
C ILE A 322 10.68 -97.70 11.90
N LEU A 323 11.91 -97.95 11.43
CA LEU A 323 12.96 -96.93 11.34
C LEU A 323 12.60 -95.83 10.34
N LEU A 324 12.06 -96.19 9.18
CA LEU A 324 11.54 -95.24 8.19
C LEU A 324 10.44 -94.37 8.81
N GLY A 325 9.50 -94.97 9.52
CA GLY A 325 8.45 -94.24 10.24
C GLY A 325 8.98 -93.30 11.32
N GLN A 326 10.09 -93.65 11.99
CA GLN A 326 10.79 -92.75 12.92
C GLN A 326 11.38 -91.55 12.19
N TYR A 327 12.18 -91.76 11.14
CA TYR A 327 12.78 -90.66 10.39
C TYR A 327 11.73 -89.76 9.71
N GLN A 328 10.62 -90.32 9.23
CA GLN A 328 9.51 -89.53 8.69
C GLN A 328 8.89 -88.61 9.74
N ARG A 329 8.70 -89.10 10.99
CA ARG A 329 8.25 -88.25 12.11
C ARG A 329 9.27 -87.17 12.44
N ASP A 330 10.56 -87.50 12.52
CA ASP A 330 11.61 -86.54 12.80
C ASP A 330 11.67 -85.43 11.72
N ASN A 331 11.55 -85.80 10.44
CA ASN A 331 11.46 -84.86 9.33
C ASN A 331 10.25 -83.93 9.47
N GLN A 332 9.07 -84.45 9.86
CA GLN A 332 7.89 -83.61 10.12
C GLN A 332 8.09 -82.65 11.29
N ILE A 333 8.72 -83.11 12.38
CA ILE A 333 9.01 -82.27 13.56
C ILE A 333 9.99 -81.14 13.19
N ILE A 334 11.09 -81.47 12.48
CA ILE A 334 12.08 -80.48 12.03
C ILE A 334 11.42 -79.44 11.11
N LEU A 335 10.57 -79.86 10.18
CA LEU A 335 9.84 -78.95 9.30
C LEU A 335 8.87 -78.05 10.07
N ALA A 336 8.13 -78.60 11.04
CA ALA A 336 7.21 -77.83 11.86
C ALA A 336 7.95 -76.75 12.67
N GLU A 337 9.09 -77.09 13.29
CA GLU A 337 9.89 -76.13 14.04
C GLU A 337 10.56 -75.10 13.12
N GLY A 338 11.04 -75.53 11.94
CA GLY A 338 11.59 -74.62 10.92
C GLY A 338 10.57 -73.59 10.45
N ASN A 339 9.32 -74.01 10.22
CA ASN A 339 8.22 -73.12 9.86
C ASN A 339 7.91 -72.14 11.00
N ARG A 340 7.92 -72.60 12.25
CA ARG A 340 7.70 -71.74 13.43
C ARG A 340 8.78 -70.68 13.57
N LEU A 341 10.06 -71.04 13.43
CA LEU A 341 11.17 -70.09 13.49
C LEU A 341 11.14 -69.09 12.33
N THR A 342 10.79 -69.55 11.12
CA THR A 342 10.60 -68.69 9.95
C THR A 342 9.50 -67.65 10.19
N GLN A 343 8.35 -68.07 10.71
CA GLN A 343 7.26 -67.14 11.06
C GLN A 343 7.70 -66.11 12.10
N ARG A 344 8.47 -66.51 13.12
CA ARG A 344 9.03 -65.59 14.12
C ARG A 344 9.99 -64.58 13.49
N ARG A 345 10.88 -65.02 12.60
CA ARG A 345 11.80 -64.14 11.89
C ARG A 345 11.04 -63.14 11.02
N ASP A 346 10.03 -63.60 10.30
CA ASP A 346 9.23 -62.75 9.43
C ASP A 346 8.45 -61.70 10.23
N ALA A 347 7.97 -62.05 11.43
CA ALA A 347 7.37 -61.08 12.36
C ALA A 347 8.39 -60.02 12.82
N VAL A 348 9.63 -60.41 13.17
CA VAL A 348 10.70 -59.47 13.52
C VAL A 348 11.02 -58.54 12.35
N ARG A 349 11.08 -59.07 11.12
CA ARG A 349 11.33 -58.28 9.90
C ARG A 349 10.18 -57.31 9.58
N ALA A 350 8.93 -57.74 9.78
CA ALA A 350 7.78 -56.88 9.61
C ALA A 350 7.82 -55.70 10.61
N SER A 351 8.11 -55.98 11.88
CA SER A 351 8.26 -54.94 12.91
C SER A 351 9.42 -53.99 12.60
N ARG A 352 10.55 -54.51 12.11
CA ARG A 352 11.68 -53.69 11.64
C ARG A 352 11.30 -52.75 10.50
N ALA A 353 10.53 -53.24 9.52
CA ALA A 353 10.10 -52.44 8.38
C ALA A 353 9.12 -51.33 8.80
N GLU A 354 8.24 -51.59 9.76
CA GLU A 354 7.34 -50.59 10.34
C GLU A 354 8.12 -49.50 11.09
N SER A 355 9.05 -49.90 11.97
CA SER A 355 9.93 -48.98 12.69
C SER A 355 10.74 -48.10 11.73
N ASN A 356 11.32 -48.68 10.68
CA ASN A 356 12.07 -47.92 9.68
C ASN A 356 11.21 -46.83 9.00
N ARG A 357 9.99 -47.15 8.58
CA ARG A 357 9.08 -46.17 7.97
C ARG A 357 8.71 -45.03 8.93
N ARG A 358 8.53 -45.35 10.21
CA ARG A 358 8.25 -44.35 11.24
C ARG A 358 9.42 -43.37 11.38
N PHE A 359 10.64 -43.86 11.60
CA PHE A 359 11.82 -42.99 11.70
C PHE A 359 12.10 -42.21 10.42
N GLU A 360 11.95 -42.82 9.24
CA GLU A 360 12.09 -42.11 7.96
C GLU A 360 11.12 -40.93 7.86
N THR A 361 9.87 -41.11 8.32
CA THR A 361 8.86 -40.04 8.34
C THR A 361 9.24 -38.95 9.33
N ASP A 362 9.54 -39.30 10.58
CA ASP A 362 9.87 -38.34 11.65
C ASP A 362 11.15 -37.53 11.32
N ILE A 363 12.17 -38.19 10.75
CA ILE A 363 13.41 -37.55 10.30
C ILE A 363 13.11 -36.58 9.16
N LYS A 364 12.30 -36.99 8.18
CA LYS A 364 11.94 -36.12 7.05
C LYS A 364 11.15 -34.90 7.51
N GLU A 365 10.14 -35.08 8.36
CA GLU A 365 9.36 -33.96 8.91
C GLU A 365 10.25 -32.96 9.64
N THR A 366 11.19 -33.45 10.46
CA THR A 366 12.12 -32.58 11.19
C THR A 366 13.11 -31.87 10.25
N GLN A 367 13.56 -32.53 9.17
CA GLN A 367 14.37 -31.90 8.12
C GLN A 367 13.61 -30.79 7.40
N ASP A 368 12.33 -31.00 7.09
CA ASP A 368 11.47 -30.01 6.44
C ASP A 368 11.26 -28.78 7.34
N VAL A 369 11.07 -28.99 8.65
CA VAL A 369 11.03 -27.90 9.65
C VAL A 369 12.33 -27.10 9.63
N LYS A 370 13.49 -27.78 9.70
CA LYS A 370 14.81 -27.12 9.64
C LYS A 370 15.00 -26.31 8.35
N ALA A 371 14.60 -26.87 7.20
CA ALA A 371 14.68 -26.16 5.93
C ALA A 371 13.78 -24.92 5.87
N ASN A 372 12.59 -24.99 6.47
CA ASN A 372 11.68 -23.85 6.59
C ASN A 372 12.22 -22.75 7.51
N LEU A 373 12.84 -23.12 8.63
CA LEU A 373 13.52 -22.18 9.53
C LEU A 373 14.65 -21.42 8.81
N ALA A 374 15.49 -22.12 8.04
CA ALA A 374 16.55 -21.50 7.24
C ALA A 374 16.01 -20.56 6.13
N ARG A 375 14.85 -20.87 5.54
CA ARG A 375 14.19 -19.96 4.59
C ARG A 375 13.65 -18.72 5.29
N ARG A 376 13.15 -18.86 6.51
CA ARG A 376 12.63 -17.75 7.33
C ARG A 376 13.76 -16.81 7.73
N GLU A 377 14.90 -17.35 8.17
CA GLU A 377 16.12 -16.58 8.46
C GLU A 377 16.55 -15.71 7.26
N LYS A 378 16.62 -16.28 6.06
CA LYS A 378 16.92 -15.52 4.83
C LYS A 378 15.93 -14.38 4.55
N ARG A 379 14.65 -14.54 4.94
CA ARG A 379 13.65 -13.45 4.80
C ARG A 379 13.91 -12.35 5.83
N THR A 380 14.20 -12.72 7.07
CA THR A 380 14.60 -11.79 8.14
C THR A 380 15.81 -10.95 7.71
N ASP A 381 16.80 -11.54 7.04
CA ASP A 381 17.96 -10.81 6.51
C ASP A 381 17.59 -9.77 5.44
N LEU A 382 16.61 -10.10 4.59
CA LEU A 382 16.12 -9.16 3.57
C LEU A 382 15.32 -8.02 4.21
N GLU A 383 14.56 -8.31 5.26
CA GLU A 383 13.84 -7.30 6.05
C GLU A 383 14.82 -6.37 6.77
N GLU A 384 15.86 -6.88 7.42
CA GLU A 384 16.90 -6.07 8.04
C GLU A 384 17.54 -5.09 7.04
N LYS A 385 17.87 -5.57 5.82
CA LYS A 385 18.39 -4.70 4.75
C LYS A 385 17.41 -3.60 4.34
N ARG A 386 16.09 -3.83 4.45
CA ARG A 386 15.07 -2.80 4.17
C ARG A 386 14.99 -1.80 5.32
N VAL A 387 15.02 -2.27 6.57
CA VAL A 387 14.96 -1.44 7.78
C VAL A 387 16.18 -0.51 7.87
N ASN A 388 17.36 -1.00 7.48
CA ASN A 388 18.61 -0.23 7.48
C ASN A 388 18.69 0.88 6.42
N ARG A 389 17.70 1.03 5.54
CA ARG A 389 17.67 2.16 4.60
C ARG A 389 17.47 3.47 5.37
N PRO A 390 18.00 4.62 4.90
CA PRO A 390 17.79 5.90 5.58
C PRO A 390 16.29 6.28 5.61
N ALA A 391 15.85 6.91 6.70
CA ALA A 391 14.53 7.53 6.78
C ALA A 391 14.47 8.72 5.82
N LYS A 392 13.36 8.84 5.07
CA LYS A 392 13.20 9.87 4.04
C LYS A 392 12.26 11.01 4.46
N GLY A 393 11.43 10.80 5.48
CA GLY A 393 10.44 11.80 5.93
C GLY A 393 9.34 12.10 4.90
N ASN A 394 9.24 11.35 3.81
CA ASN A 394 8.28 11.62 2.74
C ASN A 394 6.88 11.06 3.07
N THR A 395 6.18 11.72 3.98
CA THR A 395 4.79 11.39 4.34
C THR A 395 3.80 12.11 3.43
N PRO A 396 2.54 11.64 3.34
CA PRO A 396 1.48 12.37 2.64
C PRO A 396 1.29 13.79 3.19
N GLN A 397 1.44 13.99 4.50
CA GLN A 397 1.31 15.30 5.14
C GLN A 397 2.37 16.30 4.65
N VAL A 398 3.64 15.90 4.63
CA VAL A 398 4.75 16.73 4.11
C VAL A 398 4.51 17.10 2.65
N ARG A 399 4.01 16.15 1.84
CA ARG A 399 3.65 16.43 0.43
C ARG A 399 2.50 17.42 0.29
N VAL A 400 1.46 17.30 1.12
CA VAL A 400 0.32 18.23 1.11
C VAL A 400 0.77 19.62 1.55
N MET A 401 1.61 19.74 2.59
CA MET A 401 2.17 21.02 3.04
C MET A 401 3.03 21.67 1.96
N GLY A 402 3.93 20.91 1.33
CA GLY A 402 4.72 21.42 0.19
C GLY A 402 3.86 21.85 -1.00
N ALA A 403 2.78 21.12 -1.30
CA ALA A 403 1.84 21.51 -2.35
C ALA A 403 1.06 22.78 -2.00
N LYS A 404 0.65 22.95 -0.73
CA LYS A 404 0.01 24.18 -0.25
C LYS A 404 0.96 25.37 -0.31
N ALA A 405 2.21 25.18 0.13
CA ALA A 405 3.24 26.22 0.16
C ALA A 405 3.61 26.76 -1.23
N THR A 406 3.38 25.97 -2.29
CA THR A 406 3.69 26.34 -3.68
C THR A 406 2.46 26.77 -4.48
N SER A 407 1.26 26.58 -3.94
CA SER A 407 -0.01 26.86 -4.65
C SER A 407 -0.40 28.33 -4.56
N LEU A 408 -0.60 28.99 -5.70
CA LEU A 408 -1.10 30.37 -5.77
C LEU A 408 -2.40 30.56 -4.97
N ARG A 409 -3.32 29.60 -5.04
CA ARG A 409 -4.65 29.71 -4.39
C ARG A 409 -4.59 29.73 -2.88
N THR A 410 -3.47 29.31 -2.28
CA THR A 410 -3.27 29.42 -0.83
C THR A 410 -3.19 30.89 -0.43
N TYR A 411 -2.49 31.69 -1.25
CA TYR A 411 -2.12 33.07 -0.93
C TYR A 411 -3.02 34.12 -1.58
N ALA A 412 -3.43 33.86 -2.82
CA ALA A 412 -4.16 34.80 -3.66
C ALA A 412 -5.24 34.05 -4.44
N ASP A 413 -6.34 33.68 -3.77
CA ASP A 413 -7.52 33.20 -4.48
C ASP A 413 -8.25 34.36 -5.17
N PHE A 414 -8.75 34.12 -6.38
CA PHE A 414 -9.45 35.17 -7.10
C PHE A 414 -10.86 35.35 -6.51
N PRO A 415 -11.29 36.57 -6.13
CA PRO A 415 -12.51 36.79 -5.35
C PRO A 415 -13.77 36.71 -6.22
N LEU A 416 -14.02 35.55 -6.82
CA LEU A 416 -15.07 35.28 -7.82
C LEU A 416 -16.47 35.72 -7.38
N GLU A 417 -16.89 35.38 -6.16
CA GLU A 417 -18.24 35.72 -5.67
C GLU A 417 -18.39 37.22 -5.40
N LEU A 418 -17.31 37.89 -4.97
CA LEU A 418 -17.32 39.34 -4.75
C LEU A 418 -17.42 40.08 -6.08
N GLU A 419 -16.63 39.69 -7.08
CA GLU A 419 -16.70 40.29 -8.42
C GLU A 419 -18.03 39.99 -9.11
N ARG A 420 -18.58 38.78 -8.92
CA ARG A 420 -19.94 38.44 -9.35
C ARG A 420 -20.98 39.35 -8.71
N HIS A 421 -20.92 39.54 -7.40
CA HIS A 421 -21.87 40.40 -6.70
C HIS A 421 -21.77 41.84 -7.20
N LYS A 422 -20.56 42.38 -7.35
CA LYS A 422 -20.33 43.71 -7.91
C LYS A 422 -21.01 43.87 -9.27
N LEU A 423 -20.80 42.94 -10.20
CA LEU A 423 -21.41 42.99 -11.54
C LEU A 423 -22.95 42.87 -11.52
N LEU A 424 -23.53 42.15 -10.56
CA LEU A 424 -24.99 42.08 -10.39
C LEU A 424 -25.58 43.36 -9.78
N THR A 425 -24.79 44.10 -9.00
CA THR A 425 -25.21 45.34 -8.32
C THR A 425 -24.80 46.63 -9.01
N ALA A 426 -23.83 46.57 -9.92
CA ALA A 426 -23.41 47.68 -10.75
C ALA A 426 -24.53 47.94 -11.77
N GLY A 427 -25.32 48.99 -11.53
CA GLY A 427 -26.30 49.47 -12.49
C GLY A 427 -25.61 50.05 -13.75
N PRO A 428 -26.34 50.17 -14.87
CA PRO A 428 -25.84 50.80 -16.09
C PRO A 428 -25.55 52.30 -15.94
#